data_AF-A0A0Q8W4M5-F1
#
_entry.id   AF-A0A0Q8W4M5-F1
#
_cell.length_a   1.000
_cell.length_b   1.000
_cell.length_c   1.000
_cell.angle_alpha   90.00
_cell.angle_beta   90.00
_cell.angle_gamma   90.00
#
_symmetry.space_group_name_H-M   'P 1'
#
loop_
_entity.id
_entity.type
_entity.pdbx_description
1 polymer ?
#
loop_
_entity_poly.entity_id
_entity_poly.type
_entity_poly.pdbx_seq_one_letter_code
_entity_poly.pdbx_strand_id
1 'polypeptide(L)'
;MTIADAWRTAGVELGIHVTAPARVQLGSAVGEFDAFVADFGSGAGTLVASSHRVLDSATREAAKRSGFFVSQVDPESYAVFDRSLFVDTLNDWGWFGTDERPDWYTGESW
;
A
#
# COMPACT_ATOMS: atom_id res chain seq x y z
N MET A 1 -4.67 -5.33 -16.47
CA MET A 1 -4.11 -4.21 -15.68
C MET A 1 -3.13 -4.79 -14.67
N THR A 2 -2.18 -4.00 -14.18
CA THR A 2 -1.24 -4.43 -13.13
C THR A 2 -1.73 -4.01 -11.75
N ILE A 3 -1.17 -4.57 -10.67
CA ILE A 3 -1.41 -4.09 -9.30
C ILE A 3 -1.11 -2.59 -9.19
N ALA A 4 -0.03 -2.13 -9.83
CA ALA A 4 0.31 -0.70 -9.86
C ALA A 4 -0.77 0.17 -10.53
N ASP A 5 -1.41 -0.31 -11.61
CA ASP A 5 -2.49 0.42 -12.27
C ASP A 5 -3.76 0.47 -11.41
N ALA A 6 -4.09 -0.62 -10.72
CA ALA A 6 -5.23 -0.68 -9.82
C ALA A 6 -5.05 0.25 -8.62
N TRP A 7 -3.87 0.25 -7.99
CA TRP A 7 -3.56 1.18 -6.89
C TRP A 7 -3.51 2.65 -7.34
N ARG A 8 -3.02 2.94 -8.54
CA ARG A 8 -3.10 4.29 -9.11
C ARG A 8 -4.55 4.76 -9.28
N THR A 9 -5.41 3.86 -9.75
CA THR A 9 -6.85 4.11 -9.89
C THR A 9 -7.49 4.35 -8.53
N ALA A 10 -7.20 3.50 -7.55
CA ALA A 10 -7.66 3.64 -6.17
C ALA A 10 -7.25 4.98 -5.56
N GLY A 11 -6.02 5.45 -5.81
CA GLY A 11 -5.56 6.76 -5.37
C GLY A 11 -6.48 7.91 -5.81
N VAL A 12 -6.92 7.88 -7.07
CA VAL A 12 -7.84 8.88 -7.62
C VAL A 12 -9.26 8.69 -7.09
N GLU A 13 -9.79 7.47 -7.17
CA GLU A 13 -11.20 7.15 -6.86
C GLU A 13 -11.54 7.21 -5.37
N LEU A 14 -10.55 7.01 -4.50
CA LEU A 14 -10.70 7.05 -3.05
C LEU A 14 -10.15 8.34 -2.43
N GLY A 15 -9.46 9.18 -3.22
CA GLY A 15 -8.87 10.43 -2.73
C GLY A 15 -7.75 10.22 -1.72
N ILE A 16 -6.84 9.26 -1.99
CA ILE A 16 -5.72 8.91 -1.11
C ILE A 16 -4.37 9.05 -1.83
N HIS A 17 -3.30 9.27 -1.07
CA HIS A 17 -1.97 9.47 -1.64
C HIS A 17 -1.31 8.15 -2.02
N VAL A 18 -1.24 7.88 -3.32
CA VAL A 18 -0.61 6.68 -3.89
C VAL A 18 0.47 7.05 -4.91
N THR A 19 1.65 6.46 -4.76
CA THR A 19 2.67 6.41 -5.81
C THR A 19 2.74 4.99 -6.36
N ALA A 20 2.50 4.80 -7.67
CA ALA A 20 2.51 3.48 -8.29
C ALA A 20 2.98 3.53 -9.76
N PRO A 21 3.97 2.69 -10.16
CA PRO A 21 4.81 1.86 -9.31
C PRO A 21 5.71 2.71 -8.39
N ALA A 22 6.22 2.12 -7.30
CA ALA A 22 6.99 2.85 -6.29
C ALA A 22 8.44 2.37 -6.20
N ARG A 23 9.37 3.33 -6.09
CA ARG A 23 10.77 3.10 -5.72
C ARG A 23 11.04 3.86 -4.44
N VAL A 24 11.39 3.16 -3.36
CA VAL A 24 11.48 3.72 -2.02
C VAL A 24 12.87 3.54 -1.44
N GLN A 25 13.42 4.61 -0.85
CA GLN A 25 14.71 4.58 -0.19
C GLN A 25 14.59 3.86 1.17
N LEU A 26 15.33 2.77 1.33
CA LEU A 26 15.36 1.91 2.53
C LEU A 26 16.77 1.91 3.14
N GLY A 27 17.15 3.02 3.78
CA GLY A 27 18.52 3.22 4.26
C GLY A 27 19.49 3.50 3.11
N SER A 28 20.43 2.59 2.84
CA SER A 28 21.35 2.68 1.69
C SER A 28 20.85 1.97 0.43
N ALA A 29 19.75 1.22 0.52
CA ALA A 29 19.16 0.47 -0.60
C ALA A 29 17.93 1.18 -1.16
N VAL A 30 17.55 0.83 -2.40
CA VAL A 30 16.27 1.21 -3.01
C VAL A 30 15.45 -0.05 -3.21
N GLY A 31 14.24 -0.08 -2.64
CA GLY A 31 13.27 -1.16 -2.84
C GLY A 31 12.25 -0.81 -3.92
N GLU A 32 11.83 -1.81 -4.68
CA GLU A 32 10.81 -1.66 -5.74
C GLU A 32 9.51 -2.37 -5.33
N PHE A 33 8.41 -1.62 -5.39
CA PHE A 33 7.09 -2.03 -4.93
C PHE A 33 6.04 -1.69 -5.99
N ASP A 34 4.93 -2.42 -5.97
CA ASP A 34 3.83 -2.20 -6.91
C ASP A 34 3.08 -0.90 -6.57
N ALA A 35 3.01 -0.52 -5.29
CA ALA A 35 2.55 0.79 -4.86
C ALA A 35 3.14 1.21 -3.50
N PHE A 36 3.14 2.51 -3.24
CA PHE A 36 3.32 3.12 -1.94
C PHE A 36 2.06 3.93 -1.59
N VAL A 37 1.44 3.60 -0.45
CA VAL A 37 0.23 4.24 0.07
C VAL A 37 0.61 5.00 1.34
N ALA A 38 0.64 6.33 1.29
CA ALA A 38 1.32 7.13 2.32
C ALA A 38 0.61 7.13 3.68
N ASP A 39 -0.72 7.18 3.67
CA ASP A 39 -1.50 7.51 4.87
C ASP A 39 -2.07 6.29 5.61
N PHE A 40 -1.66 5.06 5.23
CA PHE A 40 -2.24 3.82 5.76
C PHE A 40 -1.19 2.82 6.24
N GLY A 41 -1.55 1.97 7.21
CA GLY A 41 -0.77 0.82 7.69
C GLY A 41 0.32 1.15 8.72
N SER A 42 1.01 2.27 8.57
CA SER A 42 1.92 2.80 9.58
C SER A 42 2.13 4.30 9.40
N GLY A 43 2.80 4.96 10.35
CA GLY A 43 3.19 6.37 10.21
C GLY A 43 4.19 6.66 9.08
N ALA A 44 4.82 5.64 8.49
CA ALA A 44 5.62 5.78 7.27
C ALA A 44 4.84 5.37 6.00
N GLY A 45 3.63 4.84 6.16
CA GLY A 45 2.79 4.31 5.09
C GLY A 45 3.02 2.84 4.77
N THR A 46 2.31 2.35 3.76
CA THR A 46 2.31 0.95 3.32
C THR A 46 3.00 0.78 1.97
N LEU A 47 3.91 -0.19 1.91
CA LEU A 47 4.53 -0.67 0.68
C LEU A 47 3.80 -1.93 0.20
N VAL A 48 3.20 -1.86 -0.98
CA VAL A 48 2.42 -2.95 -1.56
C VAL A 48 3.26 -3.73 -2.56
N ALA A 49 3.26 -5.04 -2.43
CA ALA A 49 3.88 -5.95 -3.39
C ALA A 49 2.92 -7.10 -3.74
N SER A 50 3.05 -7.65 -4.93
CA SER A 50 2.39 -8.91 -5.27
C SER A 50 2.85 -10.04 -4.34
N SER A 51 1.93 -10.89 -3.89
CA SER A 51 2.23 -12.14 -3.20
C SER A 51 3.06 -13.12 -4.06
N HIS A 52 3.02 -12.98 -5.39
CA HIS A 52 3.87 -13.74 -6.30
C HIS A 52 5.31 -13.20 -6.38
N ARG A 53 5.57 -11.99 -5.87
CA ARG A 53 6.92 -11.43 -5.78
C ARG A 53 7.60 -11.95 -4.52
N VAL A 54 8.69 -12.69 -4.71
CA VAL A 54 9.61 -13.01 -3.62
C VAL A 54 10.39 -11.74 -3.27
N LEU A 55 9.97 -11.05 -2.21
CA LEU A 55 10.78 -10.00 -1.59
C LEU A 55 11.94 -10.67 -0.86
N ASP A 56 13.16 -10.28 -1.19
CA ASP A 56 14.32 -10.76 -0.45
C ASP A 56 14.25 -10.30 1.01
N SER A 57 14.84 -11.09 1.91
CA SER A 57 14.78 -10.83 3.35
C SER A 57 15.43 -9.49 3.72
N ALA A 58 16.46 -9.04 2.98
CA ALA A 58 17.12 -7.78 3.26
C ALA A 58 16.20 -6.59 2.95
N THR A 59 15.48 -6.61 1.84
CA THR A 59 14.48 -5.59 1.47
C THR A 59 13.34 -5.54 2.49
N ARG A 60 12.79 -6.69 2.89
CA ARG A 60 11.70 -6.75 3.89
C ARG A 60 12.14 -6.18 5.24
N GLU A 61 13.31 -6.58 5.72
CA GLU A 61 13.86 -6.10 6.98
C GLU A 61 14.27 -4.61 6.91
N ALA A 62 14.74 -4.13 5.75
CA ALA A 62 15.04 -2.72 5.55
C ALA A 62 13.76 -1.87 5.58
N ALA A 63 12.69 -2.30 4.91
CA ALA A 63 11.38 -1.64 4.96
C ALA A 63 10.85 -1.53 6.39
N LYS A 64 10.91 -2.64 7.14
CA LYS A 64 10.48 -2.68 8.55
C LYS A 64 11.31 -1.73 9.43
N ARG A 65 12.64 -1.71 9.29
CA ARG A 65 13.51 -0.78 10.03
C ARG A 65 13.26 0.68 9.66
N SER A 66 12.84 0.94 8.42
CA SER A 66 12.41 2.27 7.96
C SER A 66 10.99 2.64 8.40
N GLY A 67 10.30 1.77 9.15
CA GLY A 67 8.99 2.04 9.73
C GLY A 67 7.80 1.76 8.81
N PHE A 68 8.03 1.28 7.59
CA PHE A 68 6.96 0.95 6.66
C PHE A 68 6.23 -0.33 7.09
N PHE A 69 4.91 -0.34 6.88
CA PHE A 69 4.18 -1.59 6.77
C PHE A 69 4.38 -2.18 5.36
N VAL A 70 4.53 -3.50 5.26
CA VAL A 70 4.65 -4.18 3.96
C VAL A 70 3.47 -5.12 3.81
N SER A 71 2.66 -4.88 2.78
CA SER A 71 1.49 -5.70 2.46
C SER A 71 1.72 -6.47 1.16
N GLN A 72 1.63 -7.80 1.24
CA GLN A 72 1.66 -8.66 0.05
C GLN A 72 0.24 -9.03 -0.35
N VAL A 73 -0.17 -8.63 -1.55
CA VAL A 73 -1.54 -8.79 -2.04
C VAL A 73 -1.62 -9.78 -3.19
N ASP A 74 -2.73 -10.50 -3.27
CA ASP A 74 -2.99 -11.45 -4.34
C ASP A 74 -3.13 -10.73 -5.71
N PRO A 75 -2.31 -11.08 -6.72
CA PRO A 75 -2.36 -10.38 -8.00
C PRO A 75 -3.63 -10.64 -8.79
N GLU A 76 -4.35 -11.75 -8.59
CA GLU A 76 -5.61 -11.99 -9.28
C GLU A 76 -6.70 -11.03 -8.79
N SER A 77 -6.75 -10.80 -7.48
CA SER A 77 -7.73 -9.93 -6.83
C SER A 77 -7.39 -8.44 -6.94
N TYR A 78 -6.10 -8.07 -6.94
CA TYR A 78 -5.66 -6.67 -6.90
C TYR A 78 -5.10 -6.13 -8.23
N ALA A 79 -5.17 -6.89 -9.32
CA ALA A 79 -4.82 -6.39 -10.66
C ALA A 79 -5.91 -5.49 -11.29
N VAL A 80 -7.11 -5.45 -10.69
CA VAL A 80 -8.24 -4.61 -11.10
C VAL A 80 -8.75 -3.88 -9.87
N PHE A 81 -9.12 -2.60 -10.03
CA PHE A 81 -9.71 -1.85 -8.93
C PHE A 81 -11.14 -2.33 -8.67
N ASP A 82 -11.33 -2.96 -7.51
CA ASP A 82 -12.64 -3.18 -6.90
C ASP A 82 -12.75 -2.25 -5.68
N ARG A 83 -13.73 -1.35 -5.71
CA ARG A 83 -13.86 -0.32 -4.66
C ARG A 83 -14.06 -0.94 -3.27
N SER A 84 -14.87 -1.99 -3.15
CA SER A 84 -15.16 -2.61 -1.84
C SER A 84 -13.90 -3.24 -1.29
N LEU A 85 -13.24 -4.09 -2.09
CA LEU A 85 -12.02 -4.78 -1.69
C LEU A 85 -10.93 -3.81 -1.21
N PHE A 86 -10.70 -2.73 -1.95
CA PHE A 86 -9.68 -1.75 -1.59
C PHE A 86 -10.07 -0.96 -0.34
N VAL A 87 -11.34 -0.60 -0.16
CA VAL A 87 -11.82 0.08 1.06
C VAL A 87 -11.67 -0.82 2.28
N ASP A 88 -12.09 -2.08 2.18
CA ASP A 88 -11.98 -3.05 3.28
C ASP A 88 -10.51 -3.23 3.69
N THR A 89 -9.63 -3.39 2.69
CA THR A 89 -8.18 -3.49 2.91
C THR A 89 -7.60 -2.26 3.60
N LEU A 90 -8.01 -1.07 3.20
CA LEU A 90 -7.53 0.18 3.79
C LEU A 90 -8.08 0.38 5.21
N ASN A 91 -9.32 -0.06 5.48
CA ASN A 91 -9.85 -0.10 6.84
C ASN A 91 -9.02 -1.03 7.74
N ASP A 92 -8.62 -2.20 7.24
CA ASP A 92 -7.76 -3.14 7.99
C ASP A 92 -6.38 -2.59 8.29
N TRP A 93 -5.77 -1.93 7.30
CA TRP A 93 -4.45 -1.33 7.48
C TRP A 93 -4.50 -0.18 8.48
N GLY A 94 -5.61 0.54 8.52
CA GLY A 94 -5.83 1.66 9.42
C GLY A 94 -5.22 2.97 8.91
N TRP A 95 -5.83 4.09 9.29
CA TRP A 95 -5.42 5.45 8.94
C TRP A 95 -4.32 5.99 9.85
N PHE A 96 -3.28 6.56 9.25
CA PHE A 96 -2.13 7.18 9.90
C PHE A 96 -1.78 8.58 9.33
N GLY A 97 -2.53 9.08 8.35
CA GLY A 97 -2.34 10.42 7.78
C GLY A 97 -2.52 11.53 8.82
N THR A 98 -1.81 12.64 8.64
CA THR A 98 -1.90 13.82 9.54
C THR A 98 -3.07 14.74 9.21
N ASP A 99 -3.62 14.60 8.00
CA ASP A 99 -4.74 15.39 7.51
C ASP A 99 -6.09 14.71 7.85
N GLU A 100 -7.18 15.32 7.38
CA GLU A 100 -8.52 14.75 7.54
C GLU A 100 -8.62 13.41 6.81
N ARG A 101 -9.10 12.38 7.53
CA ARG A 101 -9.31 11.04 6.97
C ARG A 101 -10.45 11.07 5.94
N PRO A 102 -10.42 10.23 4.88
CA PRO A 102 -11.51 10.16 3.91
C PRO A 102 -12.85 9.78 4.56
N ASP A 103 -13.96 10.36 4.06
CA ASP A 103 -15.31 10.13 4.58
C ASP A 103 -15.76 8.66 4.57
N TRP A 104 -15.22 7.87 3.65
CA TRP A 104 -15.53 6.45 3.51
C TRP A 104 -14.80 5.56 4.53
N TYR A 105 -13.77 6.08 5.21
CA TYR A 105 -12.97 5.30 6.13
C TYR A 105 -13.66 5.16 7.49
N THR A 106 -13.92 3.91 7.89
CA THR A 106 -14.57 3.57 9.16
C THR A 106 -13.55 3.11 10.20
N GLY A 107 -12.47 2.45 9.75
CA GLY A 107 -11.52 1.73 10.62
C GLY A 107 -12.06 0.42 11.18
N GLU A 108 -13.19 -0.06 10.68
CA GLU A 108 -13.73 -1.38 11.01
C GLU A 108 -13.05 -2.43 10.13
N SER A 109 -12.38 -3.40 10.76
CA SER A 109 -11.81 -4.53 10.03
C SER A 109 -12.91 -5.49 9.57
N TRP A 110 -12.70 -6.13 8.42
CA TRP A 110 -13.48 -7.28 7.94
C TRP A 110 -13.39 -8.52 8.85
#